data_AF-A0A953DL64-F1
#
_entry.id   AF-A0A953DL64-F1
#
_cell.length_a   1.000
_cell.length_b   1.000
_cell.length_c   1.000
_cell.angle_alpha   90.00
_cell.angle_beta   90.00
_cell.angle_gamma   90.00
#
_symmetry.space_group_name_H-M   'P 1'
#
loop_
_entity.id
_entity.type
_entity.pdbx_description
1 polymer ?
#
loop_
_entity_poly.entity_id
_entity_poly.type
_entity_poly.pdbx_seq_one_letter_code
_entity_poly.pdbx_strand_id
1 'polypeptide(L)'
;MRRLALIFFCVLSSAAWARAWKGIDPGTSTRADVIEKFGPPSRTVKSGDKEILAYLGKQAIKGTTQTQFKVDPKTGVVERIDVFPGPKIDKAAIENSYGKACPPGPLPDSPCYLKKVTDDFRVYFHYPRLGLAIFFNPDGVTVNSFIFQPPRLPAKK
;
A
#
# COMPACT_ATOMS: atom_id res chain seq x y z
N MET A 1 54.98 9.25 -13.19
CA MET A 1 53.93 8.26 -12.89
C MET A 1 52.84 8.93 -12.06
N ARG A 2 51.71 9.33 -12.67
CA ARG A 2 50.62 10.03 -11.96
C ARG A 2 49.36 9.17 -12.13
N ARG A 3 49.01 8.40 -11.09
CA ARG A 3 47.85 7.51 -11.08
C ARG A 3 46.59 8.38 -10.96
N LEU A 4 45.81 8.47 -12.04
CA LEU A 4 44.44 8.98 -11.98
C LEU A 4 43.53 7.88 -11.41
N ALA A 5 43.09 8.05 -10.17
CA ALA A 5 42.03 7.25 -9.59
C ALA A 5 40.68 7.85 -10.01
N LEU A 6 39.99 7.19 -10.94
CA LEU A 6 38.60 7.49 -11.29
C LEU A 6 37.69 6.88 -10.21
N ILE A 7 37.15 7.74 -9.35
CA ILE A 7 36.13 7.36 -8.37
C ILE A 7 34.79 7.25 -9.11
N PHE A 8 34.33 6.02 -9.30
CA PHE A 8 33.02 5.71 -9.86
C PHE A 8 31.96 5.89 -8.76
N PHE A 9 31.33 7.07 -8.73
CA PHE A 9 30.27 7.39 -7.79
C PHE A 9 28.95 6.76 -8.27
N CYS A 10 28.68 5.53 -7.82
CA CYS A 10 27.41 4.85 -8.08
C CYS A 10 26.30 5.52 -7.26
N VAL A 11 25.47 6.34 -7.91
CA VAL A 11 24.26 6.91 -7.33
C VAL A 11 23.22 5.79 -7.22
N LEU A 12 23.20 5.09 -6.08
CA LEU A 12 22.10 4.21 -5.72
C LEU A 12 20.88 5.07 -5.39
N SER A 13 20.04 5.32 -6.39
CA SER A 13 18.69 5.85 -6.19
C SER A 13 17.89 4.82 -5.41
N SER A 14 17.82 4.98 -4.09
CA SER A 14 16.93 4.20 -3.22
C SER A 14 15.48 4.53 -3.59
N ALA A 15 14.91 3.77 -4.52
CA ALA A 15 13.47 3.79 -4.77
C ALA A 15 12.79 3.39 -3.46
N ALA A 16 12.04 4.32 -2.85
CA ALA A 16 11.22 4.01 -1.70
C ALA A 16 10.12 3.05 -2.17
N TRP A 17 10.25 1.77 -1.82
CA TRP A 17 9.30 0.74 -2.20
C TRP A 17 8.12 0.70 -1.23
N ALA A 18 6.92 0.52 -1.76
CA ALA A 18 5.72 0.31 -0.95
C ALA A 18 5.89 -0.97 -0.13
N ARG A 19 5.18 -1.06 1.00
CA ARG A 19 5.06 -2.34 1.68
C ARG A 19 4.30 -3.31 0.77
N ALA A 20 4.95 -4.42 0.42
CA ALA A 20 4.32 -5.54 -0.27
C ALA A 20 3.11 -6.05 0.51
N TRP A 21 2.02 -6.39 -0.18
CA TRP A 21 0.94 -7.16 0.42
C TRP A 21 0.93 -8.57 -0.14
N LYS A 22 1.21 -9.56 0.73
CA LYS A 22 1.37 -10.97 0.35
C LYS A 22 2.30 -11.14 -0.86
N GLY A 23 3.35 -10.31 -0.96
CA GLY A 23 4.33 -10.30 -2.04
C GLY A 23 3.79 -9.85 -3.40
N ILE A 24 2.77 -8.99 -3.42
CA ILE A 24 2.48 -8.10 -4.55
C ILE A 24 2.90 -6.69 -4.13
N ASP A 25 3.73 -6.07 -4.95
CA ASP A 25 4.36 -4.78 -4.72
C ASP A 25 3.69 -3.70 -5.59
N PRO A 26 2.92 -2.77 -4.99
CA PRO A 26 2.37 -1.65 -5.73
C PRO A 26 3.45 -0.84 -6.44
N GLY A 27 3.25 -0.57 -7.73
CA GLY A 27 4.17 0.13 -8.63
C GLY A 27 5.18 -0.77 -9.33
N THR A 28 5.25 -2.06 -8.99
CA THR A 28 6.20 -3.01 -9.62
C THR A 28 5.52 -4.28 -10.10
N SER A 29 4.70 -4.92 -9.26
CA SER A 29 4.01 -6.16 -9.64
C SER A 29 2.98 -5.91 -10.74
N THR A 30 2.82 -6.92 -11.59
CA THR A 30 1.93 -6.87 -12.74
C THR A 30 0.60 -7.59 -12.48
N ARG A 31 -0.36 -7.37 -13.38
CA ARG A 31 -1.59 -8.15 -13.49
C ARG A 31 -1.33 -9.66 -13.55
N ALA A 32 -0.28 -10.07 -14.28
CA ALA A 32 0.06 -11.48 -14.43
C ALA A 32 0.53 -12.07 -13.10
N ASP A 33 1.38 -11.36 -12.36
CA ASP A 33 1.87 -11.79 -11.04
C ASP A 33 0.71 -12.03 -10.06
N VAL A 34 -0.32 -11.17 -10.09
CA VAL A 34 -1.52 -11.32 -9.25
C VAL A 34 -2.28 -12.59 -9.60
N ILE A 35 -2.49 -12.85 -10.89
CA ILE A 35 -3.23 -14.03 -11.36
C ILE A 35 -2.44 -15.31 -11.11
N GLU A 36 -1.13 -15.30 -11.33
CA GLU A 36 -0.24 -16.42 -11.02
C GLU A 36 -0.32 -16.78 -9.53
N LYS A 37 -0.33 -15.76 -8.68
CA LYS A 37 -0.27 -15.95 -7.23
C LYS A 37 -1.59 -16.33 -6.58
N PHE A 38 -2.71 -15.76 -7.05
CA PHE A 38 -4.02 -15.91 -6.41
C PHE A 38 -5.06 -16.61 -7.29
N GLY A 39 -4.70 -16.99 -8.51
CA GLY A 39 -5.63 -17.51 -9.50
C GLY A 39 -6.51 -16.41 -10.11
N PRO A 40 -7.51 -16.79 -10.92
CA PRO A 40 -8.42 -15.83 -11.56
C PRO A 40 -9.24 -15.06 -10.52
N PRO A 41 -9.50 -13.76 -10.72
CA PRO A 41 -10.35 -12.98 -9.84
C PRO A 41 -11.81 -13.45 -9.92
N SER A 42 -12.62 -13.13 -8.91
CA SER A 42 -14.07 -13.34 -8.96
C SER A 42 -14.71 -12.55 -10.10
N ARG A 43 -14.20 -11.34 -10.35
CA ARG A 43 -14.59 -10.48 -11.47
C ARG A 43 -13.54 -9.44 -11.74
N THR A 44 -13.53 -8.98 -12.99
CA THR A 44 -12.76 -7.84 -13.44
C THR A 44 -13.71 -6.69 -13.77
N VAL A 45 -13.43 -5.50 -13.26
CA VAL A 45 -14.26 -4.29 -13.48
C VAL A 45 -13.38 -3.18 -14.03
N LYS A 46 -13.85 -2.46 -15.06
CA LYS A 46 -13.24 -1.19 -15.45
C LYS A 46 -13.88 -0.07 -14.63
N SER A 47 -13.07 0.72 -13.94
CA SER A 47 -13.55 1.85 -13.13
C SER A 47 -12.64 3.04 -13.38
N GLY A 48 -13.19 4.08 -14.02
CA GLY A 48 -12.40 5.20 -14.52
C GLY A 48 -11.34 4.72 -15.51
N ASP A 49 -10.09 5.08 -15.26
CA ASP A 49 -8.91 4.72 -16.04
C ASP A 49 -8.22 3.43 -15.55
N LYS A 50 -8.82 2.70 -14.61
CA LYS A 50 -8.21 1.50 -14.01
C LYS A 50 -8.99 0.22 -14.31
N GLU A 51 -8.25 -0.87 -14.45
CA GLU A 51 -8.77 -2.23 -14.37
C GLU A 51 -8.71 -2.69 -12.91
N ILE A 52 -9.81 -3.25 -12.39
CA ILE A 52 -9.88 -3.74 -11.01
C ILE A 52 -10.07 -5.25 -11.05
N LEU A 53 -9.08 -5.99 -10.52
CA LEU A 53 -9.20 -7.42 -10.23
C LEU A 53 -9.78 -7.59 -8.83
N ALA A 54 -11.03 -8.04 -8.72
CA ALA A 54 -11.72 -8.20 -7.45
C ALA A 54 -11.79 -9.67 -7.02
N TYR A 55 -11.28 -9.97 -5.82
CA TYR A 55 -11.30 -11.26 -5.16
C TYR A 55 -12.26 -11.20 -3.98
N LEU A 56 -13.38 -11.89 -4.05
CA LEU A 56 -14.43 -11.92 -3.04
C LEU A 56 -15.15 -13.29 -3.01
N GLY A 57 -15.96 -13.52 -1.98
CA GLY A 57 -16.74 -14.75 -1.86
C GLY A 57 -15.84 -16.00 -1.89
N LYS A 58 -16.12 -16.93 -2.82
CA LYS A 58 -15.35 -18.20 -2.93
C LYS A 58 -13.90 -18.00 -3.37
N GLN A 59 -13.59 -16.90 -4.06
CA GLN A 59 -12.23 -16.54 -4.48
C GLN A 59 -11.63 -15.46 -3.57
N ALA A 60 -12.23 -15.16 -2.42
CA ALA A 60 -11.61 -14.27 -1.45
C ALA A 60 -10.25 -14.84 -1.01
N ILE A 61 -9.23 -13.98 -0.97
CA ILE A 61 -7.89 -14.40 -0.54
C ILE A 61 -7.92 -14.69 0.96
N LYS A 62 -7.31 -15.82 1.37
CA LYS A 62 -7.30 -16.26 2.79
C LYS A 62 -6.92 -15.12 3.75
N GLY A 63 -7.81 -14.89 4.72
CA GLY A 63 -7.69 -13.82 5.72
C GLY A 63 -8.40 -12.51 5.35
N THR A 64 -9.05 -12.45 4.19
CA THR A 64 -9.80 -11.28 3.70
C THR A 64 -11.24 -11.64 3.41
N THR A 65 -12.15 -10.67 3.55
CA THR A 65 -13.50 -10.75 2.97
C THR A 65 -13.48 -10.31 1.51
N GLN A 66 -12.59 -9.37 1.17
CA GLN A 66 -12.40 -8.87 -0.17
C GLN A 66 -10.98 -8.34 -0.36
N THR A 67 -10.44 -8.51 -1.56
CA THR A 67 -9.26 -7.80 -2.02
C THR A 67 -9.52 -7.25 -3.42
N GLN A 68 -9.04 -6.04 -3.69
CA GLN A 68 -9.06 -5.44 -5.01
C GLN A 68 -7.66 -4.99 -5.42
N PHE A 69 -7.21 -5.39 -6.60
CA PHE A 69 -5.99 -4.88 -7.22
C PHE A 69 -6.39 -3.91 -8.33
N LYS A 70 -5.97 -2.65 -8.21
CA LYS A 70 -6.16 -1.63 -9.24
C LYS A 70 -4.92 -1.62 -10.12
N VAL A 71 -5.14 -2.00 -11.37
CA VAL A 71 -4.12 -2.17 -12.39
C VAL A 71 -4.27 -1.03 -13.39
N ASP A 72 -3.15 -0.44 -13.77
CA ASP A 72 -3.11 0.45 -14.93
C ASP A 72 -3.29 -0.40 -16.21
N PRO A 73 -4.36 -0.21 -16.98
CA PRO A 73 -4.63 -1.01 -18.18
C PRO A 73 -3.61 -0.76 -19.31
N LYS A 74 -2.82 0.32 -19.27
CA LYS A 74 -1.80 0.61 -20.27
C LYS A 74 -0.51 -0.15 -20.01
N THR A 75 -0.07 -0.16 -18.75
CA THR A 75 1.21 -0.77 -18.35
C THR A 75 1.05 -2.18 -17.79
N GLY A 76 -0.16 -2.54 -17.37
CA GLY A 76 -0.44 -3.80 -16.67
C GLY A 76 0.08 -3.83 -15.23
N VAL A 77 0.56 -2.71 -14.69
CA VAL A 77 1.15 -2.63 -13.34
C VAL A 77 0.07 -2.41 -12.28
N VAL A 78 0.19 -3.10 -11.15
CA VAL A 78 -0.64 -2.87 -9.96
C VAL A 78 -0.23 -1.55 -9.33
N GLU A 79 -1.11 -0.56 -9.34
CA GLU A 79 -0.85 0.73 -8.73
C GLU A 79 -1.33 0.81 -7.27
N ARG A 80 -2.34 0.01 -6.92
CA ARG A 80 -2.97 0.06 -5.61
C ARG A 80 -3.66 -1.26 -5.25
N ILE A 81 -3.61 -1.62 -3.98
CA ILE A 81 -4.24 -2.81 -3.41
C ILE A 81 -5.15 -2.39 -2.27
N ASP A 82 -6.44 -2.69 -2.38
CA ASP A 82 -7.44 -2.42 -1.33
C ASP A 82 -7.80 -3.77 -0.68
N VAL A 83 -7.55 -3.90 0.62
CA VAL A 83 -7.72 -5.14 1.39
C VAL A 83 -8.75 -4.93 2.49
N PHE A 84 -9.79 -5.76 2.49
CA PHE A 84 -10.83 -5.79 3.51
C PHE A 84 -10.62 -7.05 4.36
N PRO A 85 -10.16 -6.92 5.62
CA PRO A 85 -9.82 -8.07 6.45
C PRO A 85 -11.06 -8.88 6.81
N GLY A 86 -10.89 -10.19 6.96
CA GLY A 86 -11.90 -11.07 7.55
C GLY A 86 -11.99 -10.89 9.07
N PRO A 87 -10.86 -11.02 9.80
CA PRO A 87 -10.83 -10.78 11.24
C PRO A 87 -11.04 -9.31 11.59
N LYS A 88 -11.66 -9.07 12.74
CA LYS A 88 -11.71 -7.75 13.38
C LYS A 88 -10.30 -7.38 13.85
N ILE A 89 -9.77 -6.27 13.36
CA ILE A 89 -8.47 -5.73 13.78
C ILE A 89 -8.73 -4.41 14.47
N ASP A 90 -8.21 -4.24 15.67
CA ASP A 90 -8.35 -2.99 16.43
C ASP A 90 -7.16 -2.04 16.18
N LYS A 91 -7.35 -0.78 16.59
CA LYS A 91 -6.34 0.25 16.52
C LYS A 91 -5.03 -0.11 17.23
N ALA A 92 -5.09 -0.78 18.38
CA ALA A 92 -3.88 -1.11 19.15
C ALA A 92 -3.01 -2.12 18.40
N ALA A 93 -3.62 -3.12 17.78
CA ALA A 93 -2.94 -4.08 16.91
C ALA A 93 -2.25 -3.38 15.73
N ILE A 94 -2.89 -2.35 15.15
CA ILE A 94 -2.28 -1.52 14.10
C ILE A 94 -1.05 -0.78 14.60
N GLU A 95 -1.15 -0.09 15.74
CA GLU A 95 -0.04 0.68 16.30
C GLU A 95 1.15 -0.22 16.66
N ASN A 96 0.88 -1.42 17.20
CA ASN A 96 1.90 -2.41 17.51
C ASN A 96 2.57 -2.98 16.26
N SER A 97 1.84 -3.09 15.14
CA SER A 97 2.35 -3.72 13.91
C SER A 97 3.07 -2.75 12.97
N TYR A 98 2.63 -1.49 12.94
CA TYR A 98 3.05 -0.52 11.92
C TYR A 98 3.68 0.74 12.50
N GLY A 99 3.60 0.93 13.81
CA GLY A 99 4.10 2.13 14.50
C GLY A 99 2.99 3.06 14.95
N LYS A 100 3.33 3.91 15.93
CA LYS A 100 2.43 4.88 16.56
C LYS A 100 2.28 6.15 15.72
N ALA A 101 1.55 7.13 16.25
CA ALA A 101 1.40 8.45 15.64
C ALA A 101 2.77 9.10 15.44
N CYS A 102 2.94 9.83 14.33
CA CYS A 102 4.14 10.61 14.09
C CYS A 102 4.27 11.73 15.14
N PRO A 103 5.49 12.02 15.61
CA PRO A 103 5.73 13.22 16.40
C PRO A 103 5.44 14.48 15.56
N PRO A 104 5.15 15.62 16.20
CA PRO A 104 5.05 16.89 15.49
C PRO A 104 6.38 17.22 14.79
N GLY A 105 6.30 17.82 13.59
CA GLY A 105 7.47 18.22 12.81
C GLY A 105 7.76 17.31 11.61
N PRO A 106 9.01 17.25 11.14
CA PRO A 106 9.42 16.43 10.00
C PRO A 106 9.14 14.94 10.23
N LEU A 107 8.82 14.21 9.16
CA LEU A 107 8.59 12.77 9.23
C LEU A 107 9.87 12.05 9.66
N PRO A 108 9.82 11.22 10.72
CA PRO A 108 10.96 10.41 11.12
C PRO A 108 11.29 9.36 10.04
N ASP A 109 12.46 8.74 10.18
CA ASP A 109 12.85 7.60 9.34
C ASP A 109 12.12 6.31 9.74
N SER A 110 11.73 6.19 11.02
CA SER A 110 10.89 5.09 11.48
C SER A 110 9.45 5.24 10.97
N PRO A 111 8.75 4.13 10.66
CA PRO A 111 7.33 4.17 10.31
C PRO A 111 6.47 4.73 11.44
N CYS A 112 5.62 5.70 11.11
CA CYS A 112 4.60 6.27 11.99
C CYS A 112 3.40 6.73 11.14
N TYR A 113 2.26 6.95 11.78
CA TYR A 113 1.07 7.43 11.08
C TYR A 113 0.77 8.92 11.26
N LEU A 114 0.25 9.52 10.20
CA LEU A 114 -0.49 10.78 10.23
C LEU A 114 -1.98 10.44 10.28
N LYS A 115 -2.70 10.95 11.28
CA LYS A 115 -4.17 10.85 11.32
C LYS A 115 -4.75 11.81 10.30
N LYS A 116 -5.59 11.31 9.41
CA LYS A 116 -6.25 12.09 8.35
C LYS A 116 -7.74 11.81 8.33
N VAL A 117 -8.47 12.69 7.66
CA VAL A 117 -9.92 12.60 7.47
C VAL A 117 -10.18 12.80 5.98
N THR A 118 -11.06 11.98 5.41
CA THR A 118 -11.54 12.16 4.03
C THR A 118 -12.64 13.21 3.97
N ASP A 119 -13.03 13.62 2.76
CA ASP A 119 -14.12 14.59 2.56
C ASP A 119 -15.48 14.06 3.05
N ASP A 120 -15.66 12.72 3.10
CA ASP A 120 -16.81 12.04 3.69
C ASP A 120 -16.63 11.73 5.20
N PHE A 121 -15.73 12.44 5.87
CA PHE A 121 -15.47 12.38 7.32
C PHE A 121 -14.97 11.03 7.85
N ARG A 122 -14.44 10.15 7.00
CA ARG A 122 -13.81 8.90 7.47
C ARG A 122 -12.40 9.17 7.96
N VAL A 123 -12.15 8.75 9.20
CA VAL A 123 -10.81 8.78 9.79
C VAL A 123 -9.97 7.64 9.22
N TYR A 124 -8.74 7.95 8.85
CA TYR A 124 -7.74 6.96 8.46
C TYR A 124 -6.35 7.32 8.96
N PHE A 125 -5.53 6.29 9.13
CA PHE A 125 -4.10 6.43 9.45
C PHE A 125 -3.31 6.30 8.16
N HIS A 126 -2.49 7.30 7.85
CA HIS A 126 -1.59 7.28 6.70
C HIS A 126 -0.16 7.08 7.18
N TYR A 127 0.48 5.99 6.76
CA TYR A 127 1.89 5.67 6.98
C TYR A 127 2.69 5.96 5.71
N PRO A 128 3.26 7.17 5.53
CA PRO A 128 3.84 7.59 4.25
C PRO A 128 5.04 6.74 3.85
N ARG A 129 5.90 6.40 4.82
CA ARG A 129 7.10 5.56 4.63
C ARG A 129 6.78 4.14 4.16
N LEU A 130 5.57 3.65 4.46
CA LEU A 130 5.13 2.31 4.10
C LEU A 130 4.26 2.29 2.83
N GLY A 131 3.86 3.45 2.32
CA GLY A 131 2.84 3.50 1.27
C GLY A 131 1.51 2.87 1.71
N LEU A 132 1.17 3.01 2.99
CA LEU A 132 0.03 2.31 3.61
C LEU A 132 -0.97 3.32 4.17
N ALA A 133 -2.25 3.13 3.88
CA ALA A 133 -3.34 3.82 4.55
C ALA A 133 -4.30 2.80 5.19
N ILE A 134 -4.79 3.08 6.40
CA ILE A 134 -5.66 2.20 7.16
C ILE A 134 -6.92 2.97 7.53
N PHE A 135 -8.04 2.55 6.96
CA PHE A 135 -9.34 3.17 7.19
C PHE A 135 -10.05 2.45 8.32
N PHE A 136 -10.68 3.21 9.20
CA PHE A 136 -11.45 2.67 10.31
C PHE A 136 -12.93 2.60 9.94
N ASN A 137 -13.65 1.69 10.59
CA ASN A 137 -15.10 1.70 10.60
C ASN A 137 -15.61 2.97 11.31
N PRO A 138 -16.91 3.30 11.22
CA PRO A 138 -17.48 4.46 11.89
C PRO A 138 -17.28 4.47 13.42
N ASP A 139 -17.02 3.31 14.04
CA ASP A 139 -16.66 3.20 15.45
C ASP A 139 -15.32 3.86 15.80
N GLY A 140 -14.48 4.15 14.81
CA GLY A 140 -13.16 4.76 14.96
C GLY A 140 -12.12 3.88 15.66
N VAL A 141 -12.46 2.63 15.99
CA VAL A 141 -11.62 1.72 16.78
C VAL A 141 -11.25 0.45 16.02
N THR A 142 -12.02 0.08 15.00
CA THR A 142 -11.79 -1.15 14.23
C THR A 142 -11.47 -0.85 12.78
N VAL A 143 -10.58 -1.65 12.20
CA VAL A 143 -10.15 -1.47 10.82
C VAL A 143 -11.26 -1.91 9.86
N ASN A 144 -11.56 -1.02 8.93
CA ASN A 144 -12.40 -1.31 7.78
C ASN A 144 -11.57 -1.89 6.62
N SER A 145 -10.46 -1.24 6.28
CA SER A 145 -9.62 -1.63 5.13
C SER A 145 -8.19 -1.12 5.23
N PHE A 146 -7.30 -1.82 4.52
CA PHE A 146 -5.93 -1.41 4.26
C PHE A 146 -5.79 -1.05 2.79
N ILE A 147 -5.02 0.00 2.50
CA ILE A 147 -4.71 0.44 1.16
C ILE A 147 -3.20 0.51 1.02
N PHE A 148 -2.65 -0.30 0.13
CA PHE A 148 -1.23 -0.32 -0.23
C PHE A 148 -1.05 0.38 -1.57
N GLN A 149 -0.10 1.31 -1.66
CA GLN A 149 0.22 2.08 -2.85
C GLN A 149 1.71 2.51 -2.80
N PRO A 150 2.33 2.88 -3.94
CA PRO A 150 3.68 3.44 -3.94
C PRO A 150 3.84 4.56 -2.91
N PRO A 151 4.93 4.60 -2.12
CA PRO A 151 5.16 5.66 -1.15
C PRO A 151 5.19 7.02 -1.86
N ARG A 152 4.27 7.90 -1.49
CA ARG A 152 4.32 9.31 -1.90
C ARG A 152 4.99 10.09 -0.78
N LEU A 153 6.31 10.01 -0.72
CA LEU A 153 7.08 10.90 0.14
C LEU A 153 7.03 12.31 -0.47
N PRO A 154 6.82 13.37 0.32
CA PRO A 154 7.00 14.71 -0.18
C PRO A 154 8.43 14.83 -0.69
N ALA A 155 8.62 15.42 -1.88
CA ALA A 155 9.95 15.68 -2.42
C ALA A 155 10.77 16.42 -1.36
N LYS A 156 12.00 15.96 -1.09
CA LYS A 156 12.95 16.74 -0.29
C LYS A 156 13.15 18.06 -1.04
N LYS A 157 12.68 19.16 -0.46
CA LYS A 157 13.02 20.50 -0.92
C LYS A 157 14.49 20.78 -0.64
#